data_AF-A0A0F8XVN6-F1
#
_entry.id   AF-A0A0F8XVN6-F1
#
_cell.length_a   1.000
_cell.length_b   1.000
_cell.length_c   1.000
_cell.angle_alpha   90.00
_cell.angle_beta   90.00
_cell.angle_gamma   90.00
#
_symmetry.space_group_name_H-M   'P 1'
#
loop_
_entity.id
_entity.type
_entity.pdbx_description
1 polymer ?
#
loop_
_entity_poly.entity_id
_entity_poly.type
_entity_poly.pdbx_seq_one_letter_code
_entity_poly.pdbx_strand_id
1 'polypeptide(L)' 'MTQKDYIKIAEVLRKANEYSHFAFDTLELFDKFAVMLKKDNSRFDRDRFSQAIFKEF' A
#
# COMPACT_ATOMS: atom_id res chain seq x y z
N MET A 1 -10.57 2.49 -10.95
CA MET A 1 -9.47 3.20 -10.25
C MET A 1 -8.25 3.27 -11.16
N THR A 2 -7.50 4.36 -11.15
CA THR A 2 -6.40 4.64 -12.11
C THR A 2 -5.02 4.36 -11.51
N GLN A 3 -3.97 4.22 -12.34
CA GLN A 3 -2.58 4.07 -11.88
C GLN A 3 -2.15 5.20 -10.92
N LYS A 4 -2.64 6.42 -11.12
CA LYS A 4 -2.34 7.58 -10.26
C LYS A 4 -2.92 7.42 -8.84
N ASP A 5 -4.06 6.76 -8.70
CA ASP A 5 -4.70 6.53 -7.40
C ASP A 5 -3.87 5.52 -6.57
N TYR A 6 -3.32 4.48 -7.22
CA TYR A 6 -2.41 3.52 -6.56
C TYR A 6 -1.17 4.19 -5.99
N ILE A 7 -0.55 5.07 -6.78
CA ILE A 7 0.67 5.77 -6.37
C ILE A 7 0.38 6.64 -5.14
N LYS A 8 -0.75 7.35 -5.13
CA LYS A 8 -1.16 8.16 -3.96
C LYS A 8 -1.40 7.32 -2.72
N ILE A 9 -2.09 6.18 -2.84
CA ILE A 9 -2.33 5.28 -1.69
C ILE A 9 -1.01 4.74 -1.16
N ALA A 10 -0.10 4.31 -2.03
CA ALA A 10 1.23 3.84 -1.63
C ALA A 10 2.04 4.94 -0.92
N GLU A 11 1.99 6.19 -1.40
CA GLU A 11 2.66 7.33 -0.75
C GLU A 11 2.10 7.64 0.64
N VAL A 12 0.78 7.55 0.82
CA VAL A 12 0.12 7.74 2.12
C VAL A 12 0.55 6.64 3.09
N LEU A 13 0.54 5.38 2.64
CA LEU A 13 0.99 4.24 3.44
C LEU A 13 2.47 4.34 3.82
N ARG A 14 3.32 4.78 2.88
CA ARG A 14 4.74 5.02 3.13
C ARG A 14 4.96 6.10 4.20
N LYS A 15 4.28 7.25 4.07
CA LYS A 15 4.34 8.31 5.08
C LYS A 15 3.84 7.81 6.44
N ALA A 16 2.73 7.08 6.47
CA ALA A 16 2.22 6.49 7.71
C ALA A 16 3.28 5.58 8.37
N ASN A 17 3.96 4.75 7.58
CA ASN A 17 5.05 3.89 8.04
C ASN A 17 6.27 4.67 8.57
N GLU A 18 6.63 5.79 7.92
CA GLU A 18 7.71 6.68 8.34
C GLU A 18 7.41 7.37 9.69
N TYR A 19 6.14 7.67 9.97
CA TYR A 19 5.71 8.28 11.24
C TYR A 19 5.34 7.25 12.33
N SER A 20 5.08 6.00 11.96
CA SER A 20 4.65 4.95 12.88
C SER A 20 5.83 4.19 13.49
N HIS A 21 6.70 4.87 14.22
CA HIS A 21 7.62 4.17 15.12
C HIS A 21 6.92 3.55 16.34
N PHE A 22 5.61 3.79 16.57
CA PHE A 22 4.97 3.46 17.85
C PHE A 22 3.53 2.91 17.87
N ALA A 23 2.78 2.74 16.77
CA ALA A 23 1.35 2.34 16.94
C ALA A 23 0.61 1.71 15.77
N PHE A 24 1.15 1.70 14.55
CA PHE A 24 0.41 1.19 13.39
C PHE A 24 1.08 -0.07 12.86
N ASP A 25 0.33 -1.18 12.86
CA ASP A 25 0.75 -2.39 12.17
C ASP A 25 0.59 -2.15 10.66
N THR A 26 1.63 -1.59 10.04
CA THR A 26 1.67 -1.24 8.61
C THR A 26 1.33 -2.44 7.73
N LEU A 27 1.61 -3.67 8.19
CA LEU A 27 1.23 -4.92 7.53
C LEU A 27 -0.28 -5.13 7.51
N GLU A 28 -0.98 -4.88 8.62
CA GLU A 28 -2.44 -5.00 8.68
C GLU A 28 -3.12 -3.98 7.75
N LEU A 29 -2.60 -2.75 7.70
CA LEU A 29 -3.10 -1.73 6.77
C LEU A 29 -2.82 -2.14 5.31
N PHE A 30 -1.60 -2.59 5.03
CA PHE A 30 -1.23 -3.09 3.71
C PHE A 30 -2.20 -4.17 3.24
N ASP A 31 -2.53 -5.15 4.09
CA ASP A 31 -3.44 -6.24 3.75
C ASP A 31 -4.86 -5.74 3.48
N LYS A 32 -5.40 -4.85 4.33
CA LYS A 32 -6.72 -4.25 4.11
C LYS A 32 -6.78 -3.49 2.79
N PHE A 33 -5.76 -2.70 2.49
CA PHE A 33 -5.69 -1.99 1.21
C PHE A 33 -5.51 -2.96 0.04
N ALA A 34 -4.66 -3.97 0.15
CA ALA A 34 -4.45 -4.95 -0.92
C ALA A 34 -5.76 -5.67 -1.30
N VAL A 35 -6.59 -6.06 -0.32
CA VAL A 35 -7.91 -6.68 -0.59
C VAL A 35 -8.86 -5.69 -1.28
N MET A 36 -8.94 -4.45 -0.79
CA MET A 36 -9.80 -3.42 -1.38
C MET A 36 -9.38 -3.12 -2.83
N LEU A 37 -8.08 -2.94 -3.05
CA LEU A 37 -7.48 -2.65 -4.35
C LEU A 37 -7.68 -3.80 -5.34
N LYS A 38 -7.59 -5.06 -4.89
CA LYS A 38 -7.85 -6.23 -5.74
C LYS A 38 -9.32 -6.32 -6.15
N LYS A 39 -10.24 -5.94 -5.27
CA LYS A 39 -11.68 -5.89 -5.57
C LYS A 39 -12.00 -4.82 -6.61
N ASP A 40 -11.35 -3.65 -6.52
CA ASP A 40 -11.60 -2.52 -7.42
C ASP A 40 -10.81 -2.60 -8.74
N ASN A 41 -9.81 -3.47 -8.81
CA ASN A 41 -9.00 -3.72 -10.00
C ASN A 41 -8.45 -5.14 -10.03
N SER A 42 -8.98 -5.96 -10.93
CA SER A 42 -8.52 -7.34 -11.12
C SER A 42 -7.03 -7.44 -11.51
N ARG A 43 -6.46 -6.40 -12.14
CA ARG A 43 -5.05 -6.30 -12.51
C ARG A 43 -4.14 -5.79 -11.40
N PHE A 44 -4.67 -5.56 -10.19
CA PHE A 44 -3.84 -5.21 -9.04
C PHE A 44 -2.81 -6.31 -8.75
N ASP A 45 -1.57 -5.87 -8.59
CA ASP A 45 -0.38 -6.66 -8.29
C ASP A 45 0.09 -6.29 -6.87
N ARG A 46 -0.08 -7.25 -5.95
CA ARG A 46 0.21 -7.07 -4.53
C ARG A 46 1.71 -6.92 -4.27
N ASP A 47 2.54 -7.62 -5.03
CA ASP A 47 3.99 -7.66 -4.82
C ASP A 47 4.62 -6.34 -5.25
N ARG A 48 4.20 -5.80 -6.41
CA ARG A 48 4.59 -4.45 -6.84
C ARG A 48 4.12 -3.37 -5.86
N PHE A 49 2.92 -3.52 -5.29
CA PHE A 49 2.41 -2.58 -4.30
C PHE A 49 3.21 -2.63 -3.00
N SER A 50 3.59 -3.82 -2.55
CA SER A 50 4.49 -4.02 -1.40
C SER A 50 5.83 -3.33 -1.62
N GLN A 51 6.48 -3.56 -2.76
CA GLN A 51 7.75 -2.93 -3.12
C GLN A 51 7.67 -1.39 -3.09
N ALA A 52 6.57 -0.82 -3.58
CA ALA A 52 6.36 0.63 -3.57
C ALA A 52 6.23 1.22 -2.15
N ILE A 53 5.74 0.44 -1.19
CA ILE A 53 5.52 0.86 0.20
C ILE A 53 6.77 0.64 1.05
N PHE A 54 7.41 -0.52 0.95
CA PHE A 54 8.52 -0.93 1.82
C PHE A 54 9.91 -0.65 1.24
N LYS A 55 9.99 -0.27 -0.05
CA LYS A 55 11.24 0.17 -0.70
C LYS A 55 12.37 -0.87 -0.63
N GLU A 56 12.03 -2.15 -0.68
CA GLU A 56 13.01 -3.23 -0.87
C GLU A 56 13.44 -3.25 -2.34
N PHE A 57 14.71 -2.94 -2.60
CA PHE A 57 15.39 -3.03 -3.90
C PHE A 57 16.27 -4.29 -3.92
#